data_AF-W1XYK8-F1
#
_entry.id   AF-W1XYK8-F1
#
_cell.length_a   1.000
_cell.length_b   1.000
_cell.length_c   1.000
_cell.angle_alpha   90.00
_cell.angle_beta   90.00
_cell.angle_gamma   90.00
#
_symmetry.space_group_name_H-M   'P 1'
#
loop_
_entity.id
_entity.type
_entity.pdbx_description
1 polymer ?
#
loop_
_entity_poly.entity_id
_entity_poly.type
_entity_poly.pdbx_seq_one_letter_code
_entity_poly.pdbx_strand_id
1 'polypeptide(L)' 'MQYIKIHALDNVAVALADLAEGTEVSVDNQTVTLRQAVARGHKFALTDIAKGANVI' A
#
# COMPACT_ATOMS: atom_id res chain seq x y z
N MET A 1 -11.32 -8.52 2.15
CA MET A 1 -10.50 -7.60 1.33
C MET A 1 -10.15 -6.39 2.17
N GLN A 2 -8.91 -6.28 2.66
CA GLN A 2 -8.50 -5.21 3.58
C GLN A 2 -7.84 -4.00 2.89
N TYR A 3 -7.57 -4.12 1.60
CA TYR A 3 -6.90 -3.12 0.78
C TYR A 3 -7.25 -3.34 -0.70
N ILE A 4 -7.01 -2.33 -1.54
CA ILE A 4 -7.22 -2.38 -2.99
C ILE A 4 -6.11 -1.64 -3.73
N LYS A 5 -5.58 -2.26 -4.78
CA LYS A 5 -4.78 -1.61 -5.82
C LYS A 5 -5.72 -1.37 -7.01
N ILE A 6 -5.86 -0.13 -7.45
CA ILE A 6 -6.91 0.25 -8.40
C ILE A 6 -6.54 -0.18 -9.81
N HIS A 7 -5.29 0.02 -10.19
CA HIS A 7 -4.76 -0.35 -11.50
C HIS A 7 -3.42 -1.08 -11.37
N ALA A 8 -3.10 -1.97 -12.32
CA ALA A 8 -1.92 -2.84 -12.25
C ALA A 8 -0.58 -2.07 -12.22
N LEU A 9 -0.55 -0.83 -12.71
CA LEU A 9 0.64 0.03 -12.72
C LEU A 9 0.80 0.90 -11.46
N ASP A 10 -0.17 0.88 -10.54
CA ASP A 10 -0.10 1.72 -9.34
C ASP A 10 1.06 1.29 -8.46
N ASN A 11 1.77 2.27 -7.90
CA ASN A 11 2.82 2.04 -6.91
C ASN A 11 2.32 2.24 -5.47
N VAL A 12 1.01 2.48 -5.32
CA VAL A 12 0.31 2.55 -4.04
C VAL A 12 -0.93 1.65 -4.03
N ALA A 13 -1.39 1.31 -2.84
CA ALA A 13 -2.70 0.74 -2.60
C ALA A 13 -3.45 1.55 -1.54
N VAL A 14 -4.77 1.44 -1.54
CA VAL A 14 -5.65 2.10 -0.56
C VAL A 14 -6.08 1.08 0.49
N ALA A 15 -5.97 1.44 1.77
CA ALA A 15 -6.48 0.63 2.87
C ALA A 15 -8.03 0.70 2.92
N LEU A 16 -8.70 -0.45 2.99
CA LEU A 16 -10.15 -0.56 3.14
C LEU A 16 -10.59 -0.80 4.59
N ALA A 17 -9.62 -1.00 5.49
CA ALA A 17 -9.76 -1.08 6.94
C ALA A 17 -8.58 -0.38 7.59
N ASP A 18 -8.63 -0.17 8.91
CA ASP A 18 -7.45 0.29 9.66
C ASP A 18 -6.43 -0.86 9.75
N LEU A 19 -5.21 -0.61 9.27
CA LEU A 19 -4.13 -1.60 9.24
C LEU A 19 -3.06 -1.20 10.26
N ALA A 20 -2.62 -2.14 11.07
CA ALA A 20 -1.56 -1.90 12.06
C ALA A 20 -0.18 -1.86 11.39
N GLU A 21 0.77 -1.21 12.05
CA GLU A 21 2.20 -1.36 11.73
C GLU A 21 2.61 -2.84 11.82
N GLY A 22 3.50 -3.28 10.94
CA GLY A 22 3.94 -4.67 10.85
C GLY A 22 2.99 -5.60 10.08
N THR A 23 1.82 -5.12 9.66
CA THR A 23 0.90 -5.92 8.82
C THR A 23 1.57 -6.27 7.48
N GLU A 24 1.53 -7.55 7.11
CA GLU A 24 1.92 -8.02 5.78
C GLU A 24 0.74 -7.90 4.80
N VAL A 25 0.99 -7.22 3.69
CA VAL A 25 0.04 -7.04 2.59
C VAL A 25 0.59 -7.76 1.38
N SER A 26 -0.20 -8.70 0.83
CA SER A 26 0.11 -9.36 -0.43
C SER A 26 -0.78 -8.85 -1.56
N VAL A 27 -0.18 -8.28 -2.60
CA VAL A 27 -0.84 -7.75 -3.81
C VAL A 27 0.01 -8.05 -5.04
N ASP A 28 -0.60 -8.50 -6.15
CA ASP A 28 0.08 -8.82 -7.41
C ASP A 28 1.34 -9.70 -7.26
N ASN A 29 1.30 -10.70 -6.38
CA ASN A 29 2.42 -11.58 -6.00
C ASN A 29 3.62 -10.88 -5.34
N GLN A 30 3.44 -9.66 -4.84
CA GLN A 30 4.39 -8.93 -4.01
C GLN A 30 3.88 -8.91 -2.57
N THR A 31 4.80 -9.03 -1.61
CA THR A 31 4.50 -8.88 -0.18
C THR A 31 5.21 -7.65 0.35
N VAL A 32 4.46 -6.79 1.05
CA VAL A 32 4.95 -5.55 1.65
C VAL A 32 4.55 -5.53 3.12
N THR A 33 5.50 -5.20 3.98
CA THR A 33 5.23 -4.98 5.42
C THR A 33 5.02 -3.49 5.67
N LEU A 34 3.89 -3.14 6.29
CA LEU A 34 3.60 -1.75 6.63
C LEU A 34 4.55 -1.23 7.71
N ARG A 35 5.27 -0.14 7.41
CA ARG A 35 6.22 0.49 8.36
C ARG A 35 5.56 1.41 9.39
N GLN A 36 4.25 1.61 9.28
CA GLN A 36 3.43 2.42 10.19
C GLN A 36 1.97 2.00 10.06
N ALA A 37 1.13 2.37 11.03
CA ALA A 37 -0.31 2.17 10.91
C ALA A 37 -0.90 2.98 9.74
N VAL A 38 -1.88 2.41 9.04
CA VAL A 38 -2.56 3.02 7.89
C VAL A 38 -4.06 2.99 8.13
N ALA A 39 -4.66 4.17 8.33
CA ALA A 39 -6.09 4.29 8.52
C ALA A 39 -6.88 3.95 7.23
N ARG A 40 -8.13 3.50 7.39
CA ARG A 40 -9.04 3.28 6.27
C ARG A 40 -9.12 4.51 5.36
N GLY A 41 -9.02 4.28 4.05
CA GLY A 41 -9.07 5.29 3.00
C GLY A 41 -7.72 5.95 2.70
N HIS A 42 -6.68 5.68 3.49
CA HIS A 42 -5.33 6.20 3.23
C HIS A 42 -4.55 5.27 2.30
N LYS A 43 -3.52 5.84 1.66
CA LYS A 43 -2.63 5.12 0.75
C LYS A 43 -1.38 4.63 1.47
N PHE A 44 -0.85 3.51 1.01
CA PHE A 44 0.47 3.01 1.38
C PHE A 44 1.22 2.58 0.12
N ALA A 45 2.54 2.71 0.15
CA ALA A 45 3.40 2.38 -0.98
C ALA A 45 3.57 0.85 -1.11
N LEU A 46 3.56 0.36 -2.35
CA LEU A 46 3.80 -1.05 -2.70
C LEU A 46 5.26 -1.31 -3.06
N THR A 47 6.03 -0.26 -3.28
CA THR A 47 7.46 -0.27 -3.61
C THR A 47 8.11 1.00 -3.08
N ASP A 48 9.44 1.08 -3.08
CA ASP A 48 10.14 2.31 -2.75
C ASP A 48 9.89 3.38 -3.83
N ILE A 49 9.49 4.59 -3.40
CA ILE A 49 9.23 5.73 -4.28
C ILE A 49 10.30 6.79 -3.99
N ALA A 50 11.23 6.99 -4.93
CA ALA A 50 12.29 7.97 -4.78
C ALA A 50 11.74 9.42 -4.71
N LYS A 51 12.50 10.33 -4.08
CA LYS A 51 12.13 11.75 -4.02
C LYS A 51 11.97 12.32 -5.44
N GLY A 52 10.81 12.91 -5.71
CA GLY A 52 10.47 13.48 -7.02
C GLY A 52 9.94 12.48 -8.05
N ALA A 53 9.86 11.19 -7.72
CA ALA A 53 9.16 10.21 -8.54
C ALA A 53 7.63 10.37 -8.42
N ASN A 54 6.92 9.88 -9.44
CA ASN A 54 5.47 9.91 -9.44
C ASN A 54 4.89 8.93 -8.42
N VAL A 55 3.84 9.36 -7.73
CA VAL A 55 2.90 8.47 -7.05
C VAL A 55 1.81 8.14 -8.06
N ILE A 56 1.67 6.86 -8.38
CA ILE A 56 0.74 6.32 -9.38
C ILE A 56 -0.29 5.49 -8.63
#